data_AF-A0A1U9N703-F1
#
_entry.id   AF-A0A1U9N703-F1
#
_cell.length_a   1.000
_cell.length_b   1.000
_cell.length_c   1.000
_cell.angle_alpha   90.00
_cell.angle_beta   90.00
_cell.angle_gamma   90.00
#
_symmetry.space_group_name_H-M   'P 1'
#
loop_
_entity.id
_entity.type
_entity.pdbx_description
1 polymer ?
#
loop_
_entity_poly.entity_id
_entity_poly.type
_entity_poly.pdbx_seq_one_letter_code
_entity_poly.pdbx_strand_id
1 'polypeptide(L)'
;MLTNRPYVMADEVDFLHNYYERLVVQEVHDQSERVQQGDRDFLADVSCVALNRLPPRYIRHDVDMTFFMSPQDMVEIANKVSQAVTDALQYVESRERGEEVRLPPVEVSLISTRGDKGGKAAKSTKEKPATAPAKTKTPKKKT
;
A
#
# COMPACT_ATOMS: atom_id res chain seq x y z
N MET A 1 -2.16 -32.05 -8.85
CA MET A 1 -0.71 -31.77 -8.83
C MET A 1 -0.44 -30.85 -10.00
N LEU A 2 0.04 -29.63 -9.75
CA LEU A 2 0.38 -28.67 -10.80
C LEU A 2 1.58 -29.25 -11.57
N THR A 3 1.38 -29.60 -12.83
CA THR A 3 2.42 -30.16 -13.69
C THR A 3 3.48 -29.11 -13.94
N ASN A 4 4.69 -29.37 -13.47
CA ASN A 4 5.85 -28.50 -13.63
C ASN A 4 6.32 -28.56 -15.09
N ARG A 5 5.65 -27.81 -15.97
CA ARG A 5 6.07 -27.63 -17.34
C ARG A 5 7.14 -26.54 -17.33
N PRO A 6 8.38 -26.81 -17.72
CA PRO A 6 9.41 -25.78 -17.76
C PRO A 6 9.02 -24.77 -18.84
N TYR A 7 8.52 -23.62 -18.43
CA TYR A 7 8.25 -22.48 -19.30
C TYR A 7 9.61 -21.82 -19.57
N VAL A 8 10.35 -22.33 -20.56
CA VAL A 8 11.63 -21.75 -21.00
C VAL A 8 11.31 -20.55 -21.89
N MET A 9 11.15 -19.38 -21.27
CA MET A 9 11.19 -18.09 -21.96
C MET A 9 12.63 -17.62 -21.91
N ALA A 10 13.41 -17.94 -22.94
CA ALA A 10 14.85 -17.69 -22.97
C ALA A 10 15.21 -16.21 -23.17
N ASP A 11 14.23 -15.36 -23.52
CA ASP A 11 14.37 -13.91 -23.64
C ASP A 11 12.96 -13.29 -23.41
N GLU A 12 12.88 -12.17 -22.70
CA GLU A 12 11.70 -11.29 -22.57
C GLU A 12 10.56 -11.65 -21.58
N VAL A 13 10.86 -11.93 -20.30
CA VAL A 13 9.85 -11.78 -19.22
C VAL A 13 9.73 -10.33 -18.73
N ASP A 14 10.58 -9.43 -19.22
CA ASP A 14 10.56 -7.98 -18.92
C ASP A 14 9.34 -7.22 -19.49
N PHE A 15 8.33 -7.91 -20.01
CA PHE A 15 7.07 -7.29 -20.43
C PHE A 15 6.01 -7.21 -19.34
N LEU A 16 6.18 -7.86 -18.19
CA LEU A 16 5.17 -7.78 -17.13
C LEU A 16 5.84 -7.82 -15.76
N HIS A 17 5.87 -6.66 -15.11
CA HIS A 17 6.44 -6.48 -13.78
C HIS A 17 5.45 -5.78 -12.86
N ASN A 18 5.63 -5.91 -11.54
CA ASN A 18 4.83 -5.15 -10.60
C ASN A 18 5.34 -3.70 -10.55
N TYR A 19 4.43 -2.74 -10.70
CA TYR A 19 4.74 -1.30 -10.68
C TYR A 19 5.53 -0.87 -9.44
N TYR A 20 5.28 -1.52 -8.30
CA TYR A 20 5.94 -1.20 -7.04
C TYR A 20 7.39 -1.68 -6.94
N GLU A 21 7.86 -2.59 -7.80
CA GLU A 21 9.21 -3.18 -7.71
C GLU A 21 10.30 -2.11 -7.73
N ARG A 22 10.29 -1.24 -8.75
CA ARG A 22 11.30 -0.19 -8.88
C ARG A 22 11.20 0.84 -7.74
N LEU A 23 9.98 1.17 -7.32
CA LEU A 23 9.75 2.14 -6.24
C LEU A 23 10.27 1.62 -4.90
N VAL A 24 10.02 0.34 -4.60
CA VAL A 24 10.50 -0.32 -3.38
C VAL A 24 12.03 -0.41 -3.38
N VAL A 25 12.64 -0.86 -4.49
CA VAL A 25 14.10 -0.98 -4.57
C VAL A 25 14.78 0.38 -4.37
N GLN A 26 14.23 1.44 -4.99
CA GLN A 26 14.74 2.80 -4.82
C GLN A 26 14.61 3.27 -3.36
N GLU A 27 13.43 3.12 -2.76
CA GLU A 27 13.18 3.56 -1.39
C GLU A 27 14.04 2.79 -0.37
N VAL A 28 14.25 1.49 -0.56
CA VAL A 28 15.13 0.67 0.29
C VAL A 28 16.58 1.16 0.18
N HIS A 29 17.04 1.46 -1.03
CA HIS A 29 18.37 2.01 -1.25
C HIS A 29 18.52 3.40 -0.60
N ASP A 30 17.47 4.22 -0.61
CA ASP A 30 17.51 5.56 -0.01
C ASP A 30 17.44 5.52 1.53
N GLN A 31 16.75 4.53 2.11
CA GLN A 31 16.62 4.38 3.58
C GLN A 31 17.75 3.57 4.24
N SER A 32 18.49 2.73 3.52
CA SER A 32 19.45 1.78 4.11
C SER A 32 20.90 1.96 3.61
N GLU A 33 21.80 2.38 4.50
CA GLU A 33 23.25 2.45 4.20
C GLU A 33 23.85 1.08 3.83
N ARG A 34 23.35 -0.01 4.43
CA ARG A 34 23.82 -1.38 4.15
C ARG A 34 23.58 -1.77 2.69
N VAL A 35 22.44 -1.37 2.14
CA VAL A 35 22.11 -1.56 0.72
C VAL A 35 22.98 -0.67 -0.16
N GLN A 36 23.23 0.58 0.23
CA GLN A 36 24.14 1.47 -0.50
C GLN A 36 25.58 0.93 -0.55
N GLN A 37 26.00 0.20 0.48
CA GLN A 37 27.29 -0.50 0.54
C GLN A 37 27.32 -1.79 -0.30
N GLY A 38 26.19 -2.19 -0.89
CA GLY A 38 26.11 -3.28 -1.86
C GLY A 38 25.57 -4.61 -1.31
N ASP A 39 24.93 -4.63 -0.13
CA ASP A 39 24.29 -5.84 0.39
C ASP A 39 23.02 -6.20 -0.39
N ARG A 40 23.19 -7.09 -1.37
CA ARG A 40 22.11 -7.50 -2.28
C ARG A 40 21.12 -8.47 -1.65
N ASP A 41 21.57 -9.30 -0.71
CA ASP A 41 20.72 -10.27 -0.03
C ASP A 41 19.77 -9.53 0.92
N PHE A 42 20.30 -8.56 1.68
CA PHE A 42 19.48 -7.70 2.52
C PHE A 42 18.47 -6.87 1.72
N LEU A 43 18.89 -6.31 0.58
CA LEU A 43 17.96 -5.63 -0.34
C LEU A 43 16.83 -6.57 -0.80
N ALA A 44 17.15 -7.81 -1.17
CA ALA A 44 16.17 -8.78 -1.66
C ALA A 44 15.17 -9.17 -0.56
N ASP A 45 15.64 -9.41 0.66
CA ASP A 45 14.80 -9.75 1.82
C ASP A 45 13.84 -8.62 2.17
N VAL A 46 14.35 -7.39 2.30
CA VAL A 46 13.54 -6.21 2.61
C VAL A 46 12.53 -5.94 1.49
N SER A 47 12.96 -6.02 0.23
CA SER A 47 12.09 -5.78 -0.93
C SER A 47 10.96 -6.83 -0.99
N CYS A 48 11.24 -8.11 -0.74
CA CYS A 48 10.23 -9.15 -0.69
C CYS A 48 9.18 -8.88 0.40
N VAL A 49 9.60 -8.48 1.59
CA VAL A 49 8.68 -8.18 2.69
C VAL A 49 7.83 -6.96 2.36
N ALA A 50 8.44 -5.88 1.84
CA ALA A 50 7.72 -4.66 1.47
C ALA A 50 6.70 -4.88 0.34
N LEU A 51 7.08 -5.59 -0.73
CA LEU A 51 6.19 -5.85 -1.87
C LEU A 51 4.95 -6.66 -1.48
N ASN A 52 5.07 -7.61 -0.56
CA ASN A 52 3.94 -8.39 -0.06
C ASN A 52 2.96 -7.58 0.80
N ARG A 53 3.34 -6.35 1.19
CA ARG A 53 2.49 -5.41 1.94
C ARG A 53 1.82 -4.38 1.03
N LEU A 54 2.10 -4.39 -0.26
CA LEU A 54 1.50 -3.49 -1.24
C LEU A 54 0.49 -4.24 -2.11
N PRO A 55 -0.60 -3.60 -2.57
CA PRO A 55 -1.50 -4.21 -3.53
C PRO A 55 -0.72 -4.58 -4.81
N PRO A 56 -0.76 -5.84 -5.28
CA PRO A 56 -0.02 -6.22 -6.48
C PRO A 56 -0.61 -5.49 -7.70
N ARG A 57 0.26 -4.90 -8.53
CA ARG A 57 -0.16 -4.18 -9.73
C ARG A 57 0.79 -4.43 -10.89
N TYR A 58 0.43 -5.40 -11.73
CA TYR A 58 1.24 -5.81 -12.88
C TYR A 58 0.97 -4.94 -14.11
N ILE A 59 2.05 -4.50 -14.75
CA ILE A 59 2.02 -3.54 -15.86
C ILE A 59 3.07 -3.93 -16.88
N ARG A 60 2.89 -3.46 -18.13
CA ARG A 60 3.88 -3.65 -19.18
C ARG A 60 4.93 -2.55 -19.20
N HIS A 61 4.50 -1.29 -19.05
CA HIS A 61 5.42 -0.16 -19.01
C HIS A 61 4.99 0.86 -17.95
N ASP A 62 5.95 1.43 -17.23
CA ASP A 62 5.71 2.45 -16.20
C ASP A 62 5.05 3.73 -16.75
N VAL A 63 5.31 4.03 -18.04
CA VAL A 63 4.75 5.20 -18.72
C VAL A 63 3.23 5.12 -18.86
N ASP A 64 2.69 3.91 -19.05
CA ASP A 64 1.24 3.68 -19.14
C ASP A 64 0.60 4.05 -17.80
N MET A 65 1.20 3.61 -16.71
CA MET A 65 0.70 3.90 -15.37
C MET A 65 0.75 5.38 -15.02
N THR A 66 1.89 6.02 -15.24
CA THR A 66 2.12 7.41 -14.84
C THR A 66 1.14 8.35 -15.58
N PHE A 67 0.76 8.02 -16.81
CA PHE A 67 -0.22 8.78 -17.58
C PHE A 67 -1.65 8.75 -17.01
N PHE A 68 -2.05 7.64 -16.39
CA PHE A 68 -3.40 7.45 -15.83
C PHE A 68 -3.53 7.80 -14.34
N MET A 69 -2.42 8.11 -13.66
CA MET A 69 -2.41 8.48 -12.24
C MET A 69 -2.53 9.98 -12.04
N SER A 70 -3.34 10.40 -11.06
CA SER A 70 -3.37 11.79 -10.63
C SER A 70 -2.13 12.11 -9.78
N PRO A 71 -1.71 13.37 -9.67
CA PRO A 71 -0.62 13.77 -8.77
C PRO A 71 -0.87 13.33 -7.32
N GLN A 72 -2.13 13.31 -6.89
CA GLN A 72 -2.52 12.86 -5.55
C GLN A 72 -2.27 11.35 -5.38
N ASP A 73 -2.62 10.53 -6.39
CA ASP A 73 -2.37 9.09 -6.35
C ASP A 73 -0.86 8.78 -6.28
N MET A 74 -0.03 9.56 -6.98
CA MET A 74 1.43 9.40 -6.94
C MET A 74 2.00 9.65 -5.54
N VAL A 75 1.52 10.71 -4.86
CA VAL A 75 1.92 11.02 -3.48
C VAL A 75 1.44 9.92 -2.52
N GLU A 76 0.21 9.44 -2.68
CA GLU A 76 -0.32 8.36 -1.85
C GLU A 76 0.48 7.07 -2.02
N ILE A 77 0.85 6.73 -3.26
CA ILE A 77 1.70 5.59 -3.56
C ILE A 77 3.09 5.75 -2.93
N ALA A 78 3.73 6.91 -3.06
CA ALA A 78 5.03 7.16 -2.45
C ALA A 78 4.98 6.98 -0.93
N ASN A 79 3.95 7.53 -0.27
CA ASN A 79 3.75 7.36 1.17
C ASN A 79 3.53 5.90 1.57
N LYS A 80 2.73 5.15 0.80
CA LYS A 80 2.48 3.72 1.03
C LYS A 80 3.76 2.90 0.87
N VAL A 81 4.56 3.17 -0.15
CA VAL A 81 5.85 2.52 -0.39
C VAL A 81 6.82 2.81 0.76
N SER A 82 6.97 4.08 1.13
CA SER A 82 7.86 4.50 2.22
C SER A 82 7.51 3.81 3.54
N GLN A 83 6.22 3.78 3.91
CA GLN A 83 5.75 3.06 5.10
C GLN A 83 6.01 1.56 5.02
N ALA A 84 5.71 0.92 3.88
CA ALA A 84 5.93 -0.52 3.70
C ALA A 84 7.42 -0.89 3.80
N VAL A 85 8.31 -0.03 3.29
CA VAL A 85 9.76 -0.23 3.35
C VAL A 85 10.28 -0.02 4.78
N THR A 86 9.83 1.02 5.49
CA THR A 86 10.22 1.23 6.89
C THR A 86 9.80 0.06 7.77
N ASP A 87 8.57 -0.43 7.61
CA ASP A 87 8.08 -1.64 8.29
C ASP A 87 8.95 -2.87 7.97
N ALA A 88 9.29 -3.06 6.70
CA ALA A 88 10.09 -4.19 6.24
C ALA A 88 11.52 -4.15 6.78
N LEU A 89 12.16 -2.98 6.80
CA LEU A 89 13.50 -2.80 7.38
C LEU A 89 13.52 -3.20 8.85
N GLN A 90 12.57 -2.68 9.64
CA GLN A 90 12.45 -3.02 11.06
C GLN A 90 12.26 -4.52 11.27
N TYR A 91 11.43 -5.16 10.43
CA TYR A 91 11.17 -6.59 10.51
C TYR A 91 12.39 -7.44 10.15
N VAL A 92 13.10 -7.13 9.07
CA VAL A 92 14.27 -7.91 8.65
C VAL A 92 15.41 -7.76 9.67
N GLU A 93 15.69 -6.54 10.13
CA GLU A 93 16.73 -6.29 11.12
C GLU A 93 16.43 -6.94 12.48
N SER A 94 15.18 -6.88 12.94
CA SER A 94 14.77 -7.55 14.19
C SER A 94 14.83 -9.07 14.08
N ARG A 95 14.45 -9.62 12.93
CA ARG A 95 14.58 -11.05 12.63
C ARG A 95 16.03 -11.51 12.61
N GLU A 96 16.96 -10.73 12.05
CA GLU A 96 18.40 -11.02 12.10
C GLU A 96 18.95 -10.99 13.54
N ARG A 97 18.40 -10.14 14.42
CA ARG A 97 18.73 -10.12 15.86
C ARG A 97 18.08 -11.24 16.68
N GLY A 98 17.17 -12.02 16.09
CA GLY A 98 16.44 -13.09 16.79
C GLY A 98 15.27 -12.61 17.65
N GLU A 99 14.76 -11.40 17.39
CA GLU A 99 13.56 -10.86 18.06
C GLU A 99 12.28 -11.34 17.34
N GLU A 100 11.23 -11.65 18.10
CA GLU A 100 9.92 -11.97 17.52
C GLU A 100 9.11 -10.68 17.31
N VAL A 101 9.30 -10.05 16.15
CA VAL A 101 8.55 -8.85 15.77
C VAL A 101 7.42 -9.22 14.82
N ARG A 102 6.20 -8.84 15.21
CA ARG A 102 5.02 -8.97 14.36
C ARG A 102 4.76 -7.64 13.63
N LEU A 103 4.83 -7.69 12.31
CA LEU A 103 4.45 -6.58 11.45
C LEU A 103 2.97 -6.17 11.68
N PRO A 104 2.64 -4.87 11.56
CA PRO A 104 1.25 -4.43 11.67
C PRO A 104 0.42 -4.99 10.50
N PRO A 105 -0.90 -5.19 10.71
CA PRO A 105 -1.79 -5.69 9.67
C PRO A 105 -1.81 -4.72 8.48
N VAL A 106 -1.79 -5.27 7.27
CA VAL A 106 -1.81 -4.48 6.03
C VAL A 106 -3.25 -4.16 5.65
N GLU A 107 -3.61 -2.88 5.55
CA GLU A 107 -4.86 -2.48 4.90
C GLU A 107 -4.64 -2.28 3.40
N VAL A 108 -4.92 -3.34 2.62
CA VAL A 108 -4.75 -3.33 1.15
C VAL A 108 -5.92 -2.61 0.49
N SER A 109 -5.88 -1.27 0.47
CA SER A 109 -6.80 -0.45 -0.32
C SER A 109 -6.28 -0.33 -1.76
N LEU A 110 -7.05 -0.84 -2.73
CA LEU A 110 -6.73 -0.67 -4.14
C LEU A 110 -6.84 0.81 -4.50
N ILE A 111 -5.73 1.41 -4.96
CA ILE A 111 -5.74 2.78 -5.50
C ILE A 111 -6.64 2.79 -6.73
N SER A 112 -7.76 3.52 -6.66
CA SER A 112 -8.75 3.59 -7.73
C SER A 112 -8.17 4.36 -8.91
N THR A 113 -7.71 3.67 -9.95
CA THR A 113 -7.31 4.37 -11.17
C THR A 113 -8.51 4.96 -11.88
N ARG A 114 -8.29 6.03 -12.64
CA ARG A 114 -9.35 6.74 -13.38
C ARG A 114 -10.18 5.82 -14.30
N GLY A 115 -9.59 4.72 -14.81
CA GLY A 115 -10.29 3.69 -15.60
C GLY A 115 -11.24 2.77 -14.81
N ASP A 116 -11.11 2.71 -13.49
CA ASP A 116 -11.99 1.93 -12.59
C ASP A 116 -13.28 2.70 -12.24
N LYS A 117 -13.31 4.02 -12.51
CA LYS A 117 -14.51 4.85 -12.35
C LYS A 117 -15.50 4.65 -13.52
N GLY A 118 -16.08 3.47 -13.62
CA GLY A 118 -17.24 3.20 -14.47
C GLY A 118 -18.56 3.70 -13.84
N GLY A 119 -19.24 4.64 -14.49
CA GLY A 119 -20.72 4.77 -14.53
C GLY A 119 -21.54 4.92 -13.23
N LYS A 120 -21.73 6.18 -12.80
CA LYS A 120 -22.88 6.82 -12.08
C LYS A 120 -23.67 6.13 -10.94
N ALA A 121 -23.69 6.89 -9.83
CA ALA A 121 -24.86 7.40 -9.07
C ALA A 121 -25.50 6.55 -7.95
N ALA A 122 -25.50 7.08 -6.72
CA ALA A 122 -26.73 7.41 -5.99
C ALA A 122 -26.42 8.29 -4.75
N LYS A 123 -27.14 9.40 -4.67
CA LYS A 123 -27.32 10.26 -3.51
C LYS A 123 -28.03 9.46 -2.42
N SER A 124 -27.39 9.24 -1.26
CA SER A 124 -28.06 8.78 -0.05
C SER A 124 -28.02 9.87 1.02
N THR A 125 -29.13 10.60 1.07
CA THR A 125 -29.80 11.15 2.24
C THR A 125 -29.17 10.78 3.59
N LYS A 126 -28.82 11.79 4.40
CA LYS A 126 -28.69 11.61 5.85
C LYS A 126 -29.90 12.25 6.51
N GLU A 127 -30.81 11.39 6.93
CA GLU A 127 -31.92 11.67 7.83
C GLU A 127 -31.44 12.31 9.13
N LYS A 128 -32.29 13.21 9.62
CA LYS A 128 -32.29 13.83 10.94
C LYS A 128 -32.46 12.75 12.02
N PRO A 129 -31.63 12.71 13.09
CA PRO A 129 -32.02 12.02 14.30
C PRO A 129 -32.77 13.02 15.19
N ALA A 130 -34.02 12.68 15.48
CA ALA A 130 -34.71 13.19 16.65
C ALA A 130 -34.09 12.55 17.89
N THR A 131 -33.69 13.37 18.86
CA THR A 131 -33.31 12.91 20.20
C THR A 131 -34.13 13.67 21.23
N ALA A 132 -35.05 12.97 21.85
CA ALA A 132 -35.63 13.25 23.16
C ALA A 132 -35.85 11.88 23.82
N PRO A 133 -35.55 11.71 25.13
CA PRO A 133 -36.48 12.23 26.12
C PRO A 133 -35.88 12.73 27.47
N ALA A 134 -36.48 13.82 27.95
CA ALA A 134 -37.12 14.05 29.26
C ALA A 134 -36.37 14.06 30.62
N LYS A 135 -36.81 15.07 31.42
CA LYS A 135 -36.75 15.32 32.88
C LYS A 135 -35.50 16.11 33.32
N THR A 136 -35.60 17.29 33.96
CA THR A 136 -36.25 17.53 35.26
C THR A 136 -36.72 19.00 35.50
N LYS A 137 -37.71 19.11 36.39
CA LYS A 137 -38.38 20.25 37.08
C LYS A 137 -37.39 21.37 37.54
N THR A 138 -37.73 22.66 37.77
CA THR A 138 -38.81 23.32 38.58
C THR A 138 -38.72 24.88 38.41
N PRO A 139 -39.45 25.81 39.10
CA PRO A 139 -40.26 26.85 38.43
C PRO A 139 -40.01 28.34 38.88
N LYS A 140 -40.82 29.27 38.33
CA LYS A 140 -41.08 30.68 38.78
C LYS A 140 -39.93 31.68 38.51
N LYS A 141 -40.14 32.96 38.19
CA LYS A 141 -41.18 33.90 38.64
C LYS A 141 -41.26 35.11 37.68
N LYS A 142 -42.50 35.56 37.50
CA LYS A 142 -43.00 36.77 36.85
C LYS A 142 -42.58 38.03 37.62
N THR A 143 -41.97 39.01 36.96
CA THR A 143 -42.19 40.46 37.15
C THR A 143 -41.75 41.18 35.89
#